data_AF-F4PHK1-F1
#
_entry.id   AF-F4PHK1-F1
#
_cell.length_a   1.000
_cell.length_b   1.000
_cell.length_c   1.000
_cell.angle_alpha   90.00
_cell.angle_beta   90.00
_cell.angle_gamma   90.00
#
_symmetry.space_group_name_H-M   'P 1'
#
loop_
_entity.id
_entity.type
_entity.pdbx_description
1 polymer ?
#
loop_
_entity_poly.entity_id
_entity_poly.type
_entity_poly.pdbx_seq_one_letter_code
_entity_poly.pdbx_strand_id
1 'polypeptide(L)'
;MEEDLFSDPYNKLVSHVRSFDDSLASSGGAGGGAADRGGSNGNKYALSLPAVTQDLAQFLWSQKHNFSERLCRLRPKSATESETRRNEIKARKQFIMKGDIIEVVDDFIQIAFQLSDKLNIDEYLACQVLAHVLNLTSIRDNSQLLILCEDFVYQTRSCYLNTLKEILSYLNSEIDKSKRDVLQMFICELLSGGTNNLVSILLKLFEEKIQNITVPTNQKEFKYRIIECQRIVECLYLICFQFIVKEESIKAILLKLKECSKLFSNQQIDTTLYHQLFQITYTLLLTIFVLFEEPKVVLMNPTEKKPTTNNCLSNQTFLSSVLSDIENEWEHNISIQSSLLTLFYIFKLKVEGGSGVENNYKSKAFPKDRNGMEFLVKIVESKEFKNSSLKNLYQFILDDYACSIVELFPISTEKNNQISFLNNFNNFLVSIYKDGSTSSKRFWECCETSGFLKSLWMQIPNGLIDSSHFTWNKIIQHLQIYVDALNQPNNSSRRQYPCR
;
A
#
# COMPACT_ATOMS: atom_id res chain seq x y z
N MET A 1 -0.15 33.36 -9.93
CA MET A 1 -0.15 31.88 -10.05
C MET A 1 -1.46 31.42 -9.44
N GLU A 2 -2.44 31.09 -10.27
CA GLU A 2 -3.72 30.56 -9.80
C GLU A 2 -3.49 29.20 -9.14
N GLU A 3 -4.22 28.91 -8.06
CA GLU A 3 -4.27 27.55 -7.55
C GLU A 3 -5.14 26.73 -8.48
N ASP A 4 -4.57 25.66 -9.04
CA ASP A 4 -5.28 24.68 -9.87
C ASP A 4 -6.20 23.79 -8.98
N LEU A 5 -6.81 24.39 -7.95
CA LEU A 5 -7.68 23.75 -6.97
C LEU A 5 -8.90 23.12 -7.63
N PHE A 6 -9.30 23.65 -8.79
CA PHE A 6 -10.47 23.20 -9.54
C PHE A 6 -10.16 22.14 -10.60
N SER A 7 -8.92 21.65 -10.64
CA SER A 7 -8.61 20.50 -11.46
C SER A 7 -9.26 19.25 -10.85
N ASP A 8 -9.92 18.46 -11.69
CA ASP A 8 -10.38 17.12 -11.36
C ASP A 8 -9.41 16.10 -11.96
N PRO A 9 -8.21 15.94 -11.36
CA PRO A 9 -7.17 15.09 -11.90
C PRO A 9 -7.59 13.61 -11.88
N TYR A 10 -8.48 13.22 -10.97
CA TYR A 10 -8.95 11.84 -10.86
C TYR A 10 -9.77 11.44 -12.09
N ASN A 11 -10.84 12.17 -12.40
CA ASN A 11 -11.69 11.80 -13.53
C ASN A 11 -10.95 11.94 -14.87
N LYS A 12 -10.04 12.92 -14.99
CA LYS A 12 -9.14 13.05 -16.16
C LYS A 12 -8.18 11.88 -16.28
N LEU A 13 -7.56 11.42 -15.19
CA LEU A 13 -6.72 10.23 -15.20
C LEU A 13 -7.52 9.01 -15.65
N VAL A 14 -8.69 8.78 -15.03
CA VAL A 14 -9.56 7.65 -15.34
C VAL A 14 -9.97 7.66 -16.81
N SER A 15 -10.32 8.81 -17.38
CA SER A 15 -10.67 8.90 -18.80
C SER A 15 -9.48 8.54 -19.70
N HIS A 16 -8.27 9.02 -19.41
CA HIS A 16 -7.07 8.69 -20.20
C HIS A 16 -6.66 7.22 -20.08
N VAL A 17 -6.80 6.62 -18.90
CA VAL A 17 -6.40 5.22 -18.67
C VAL A 17 -7.44 4.26 -19.26
N ARG A 18 -8.75 4.55 -19.17
CA ARG A 18 -9.84 3.68 -19.61
C ARG A 18 -10.32 3.88 -21.06
N SER A 19 -9.83 4.88 -21.80
CA SER A 19 -10.28 5.25 -23.16
C SER A 19 -10.07 4.22 -24.28
N PHE A 20 -10.02 2.91 -24.01
CA PHE A 20 -9.74 1.90 -25.04
C PHE A 20 -10.65 0.66 -25.05
N ASP A 21 -11.61 0.52 -24.13
CA ASP A 21 -12.53 -0.63 -24.22
C ASP A 21 -13.63 -0.46 -25.30
N ASP A 22 -13.95 0.77 -25.72
CA ASP A 22 -15.07 1.01 -26.65
C ASP A 22 -14.68 1.12 -28.14
N SER A 23 -13.40 1.27 -28.48
CA SER A 23 -12.97 1.48 -29.88
C SER A 23 -12.80 0.18 -30.69
N LEU A 24 -12.79 -0.97 -30.03
CA LEU A 24 -12.75 -2.29 -30.67
C LEU A 24 -14.13 -2.87 -31.00
N ALA A 25 -15.22 -2.30 -30.48
CA ALA A 25 -16.58 -2.74 -30.76
C ALA A 25 -17.21 -2.11 -32.03
N SER A 26 -16.55 -1.13 -32.66
CA SER A 26 -17.16 -0.32 -33.74
C SER A 26 -16.42 -0.32 -35.09
N SER A 27 -15.41 -1.16 -35.30
CA SER A 27 -14.72 -1.28 -36.60
C SER A 27 -14.78 -2.68 -37.21
N GLY A 28 -15.99 -3.25 -37.27
CA GLY A 28 -16.31 -4.30 -38.24
C GLY A 28 -16.76 -3.67 -39.56
N GLY A 29 -15.84 -3.40 -40.48
CA GLY A 29 -16.21 -2.85 -41.79
C GLY A 29 -15.08 -2.52 -42.76
N ALA A 30 -14.76 -3.51 -43.61
CA ALA A 30 -14.36 -3.39 -45.02
C ALA A 30 -12.96 -2.84 -45.44
N GLY A 31 -12.29 -3.67 -46.27
CA GLY A 31 -11.33 -3.29 -47.34
C GLY A 31 -9.88 -3.15 -46.87
N GLY A 32 -8.84 -3.69 -47.51
CA GLY A 32 -8.64 -4.20 -48.86
C GLY A 32 -7.13 -4.01 -49.14
N GLY A 33 -6.43 -5.04 -49.58
CA GLY A 33 -4.97 -5.03 -49.68
C GLY A 33 -4.41 -4.23 -50.87
N ALA A 34 -3.17 -3.76 -50.73
CA ALA A 34 -2.15 -3.74 -51.79
C ALA A 34 -0.81 -3.33 -51.19
N ALA A 35 0.24 -4.05 -51.59
CA ALA A 35 1.63 -3.78 -51.24
C ALA A 35 2.18 -2.61 -52.07
N ASP A 36 3.08 -1.81 -51.49
CA ASP A 36 4.13 -1.17 -52.29
C ASP A 36 5.44 -0.98 -51.51
N ARG A 37 6.54 -1.20 -52.22
CA ARG A 37 7.95 -1.18 -51.76
C ARG A 37 8.56 0.20 -52.03
N GLY A 38 9.41 0.70 -51.14
CA GLY A 38 10.31 1.82 -51.47
C GLY A 38 11.04 2.37 -50.25
N GLY A 39 12.37 2.37 -50.28
CA GLY A 39 13.23 2.55 -49.11
C GLY A 39 13.48 4.00 -48.66
N SER A 40 14.03 4.13 -47.45
CA SER A 40 15.22 4.94 -47.16
C SER A 40 15.73 4.62 -45.75
N ASN A 41 17.04 4.45 -45.63
CA ASN A 41 17.76 4.30 -44.36
C ASN A 41 17.89 5.68 -43.70
N GLY A 42 17.28 5.86 -42.54
CA GLY A 42 17.47 7.02 -41.68
C GLY A 42 16.65 6.92 -40.40
N ASN A 43 17.31 6.83 -39.24
CA ASN A 43 16.77 6.96 -37.88
C ASN A 43 15.39 6.32 -37.59
N LYS A 44 15.37 5.02 -37.29
CA LYS A 44 14.18 4.33 -36.72
C LYS A 44 14.37 3.94 -35.26
N TYR A 45 14.42 4.93 -34.37
CA TYR A 45 14.09 4.74 -32.94
C TYR A 45 13.33 5.93 -32.34
N ALA A 46 12.58 6.66 -33.17
CA ALA A 46 11.48 7.49 -32.69
C ALA A 46 10.18 6.74 -33.00
N LEU A 47 9.90 5.69 -32.23
CA LEU A 47 8.54 5.14 -32.17
C LEU A 47 7.67 6.23 -31.55
N SER A 48 6.95 6.95 -32.40
CA SER A 48 5.94 7.90 -31.96
C SER A 48 4.96 7.16 -31.06
N LEU A 49 4.93 7.51 -29.77
CA LEU A 49 3.93 7.00 -28.84
C LEU A 49 2.53 7.22 -29.44
N PRO A 50 1.59 6.28 -29.28
CA PRO A 50 0.20 6.49 -29.66
C PRO A 50 -0.32 7.81 -29.07
N ALA A 51 -1.15 8.55 -29.83
CA ALA A 51 -1.64 9.88 -29.42
C ALA A 51 -2.23 9.89 -28.00
N VAL A 52 -2.99 8.85 -27.63
CA VAL A 52 -3.58 8.68 -26.29
C VAL A 52 -2.51 8.57 -25.19
N THR A 53 -1.37 7.94 -25.49
CA THR A 53 -0.25 7.79 -24.55
C THR A 53 0.55 9.09 -24.44
N GLN A 54 0.61 9.91 -25.49
CA GLN A 54 1.17 11.26 -25.44
C GLN A 54 0.30 12.21 -24.62
N ASP A 55 -1.03 12.16 -24.79
CA ASP A 55 -1.97 12.97 -24.02
C ASP A 55 -1.90 12.64 -22.51
N LEU A 56 -1.83 11.35 -22.16
CA LEU A 56 -1.64 10.91 -20.78
C LEU A 56 -0.32 11.45 -20.20
N ALA A 57 0.78 11.37 -20.95
CA ALA A 57 2.05 11.91 -20.51
C ALA A 57 1.98 13.44 -20.35
N GLN A 58 1.42 14.18 -21.31
CA GLN A 58 1.28 15.62 -21.22
C GLN A 58 0.46 16.04 -19.98
N PHE A 59 -0.65 15.34 -19.72
CA PHE A 59 -1.49 15.56 -18.54
C PHE A 59 -0.72 15.30 -17.23
N LEU A 60 -0.05 14.16 -17.10
CA LEU A 60 0.66 13.82 -15.86
C LEU A 60 1.79 14.81 -15.56
N TRP A 61 2.59 15.17 -16.56
CA TRP A 61 3.70 16.11 -16.36
C TRP A 61 3.22 17.54 -16.09
N SER A 62 2.07 17.96 -16.61
CA SER A 62 1.48 19.24 -16.23
C SER A 62 1.08 19.27 -14.75
N GLN A 63 0.69 18.13 -14.20
CA GLN A 63 0.27 17.97 -12.80
C GLN A 63 1.42 17.64 -11.83
N LYS A 64 2.65 17.43 -12.30
CA LYS A 64 3.79 16.98 -11.51
C LYS A 64 4.01 17.79 -10.22
N HIS A 65 3.96 19.11 -10.31
CA HIS A 65 4.16 20.03 -9.19
C HIS A 65 3.13 19.85 -8.07
N ASN A 66 1.91 19.43 -8.40
CA ASN A 66 0.84 19.16 -7.44
C ASN A 66 1.11 17.89 -6.61
N PHE A 67 1.84 16.92 -7.16
CA PHE A 67 2.26 15.72 -6.43
C PHE A 67 3.56 15.91 -5.62
N SER A 68 4.45 16.83 -6.04
CA SER A 68 5.76 17.02 -5.41
C SER A 68 5.83 18.16 -4.38
N GLU A 69 5.04 19.22 -4.53
CA GLU A 69 5.16 20.42 -3.67
C GLU A 69 3.87 20.76 -2.92
N ARG A 70 2.72 20.50 -3.55
CA ARG A 70 1.40 20.94 -3.08
C ARG A 70 0.48 19.81 -2.64
N LEU A 71 0.98 18.58 -2.54
CA LEU A 71 0.15 17.42 -2.23
C LEU A 71 -0.62 17.65 -0.91
N CYS A 72 -1.95 17.68 -1.00
CA CYS A 72 -2.86 17.99 0.11
C CYS A 72 -2.65 19.32 0.83
N ARG A 73 -1.94 20.28 0.22
CA ARG A 73 -1.69 21.60 0.80
C ARG A 73 -2.56 22.65 0.11
N LEU A 74 -3.27 23.41 0.93
CA LEU A 74 -4.00 24.61 0.53
C LEU A 74 -3.17 25.81 0.94
N ARG A 75 -3.21 26.92 0.20
CA ARG A 75 -2.56 28.15 0.63
C ARG A 75 -3.19 28.64 1.94
N PRO A 76 -2.41 28.67 3.05
CA PRO A 76 -2.94 29.14 4.31
C PRO A 76 -3.07 30.66 4.29
N LYS A 77 -3.79 31.19 5.29
CA LYS A 77 -3.76 32.62 5.57
C LYS A 77 -2.34 33.11 5.82
N SER A 78 -2.02 34.28 5.28
CA SER A 78 -0.78 34.99 5.61
C SER A 78 -1.02 35.86 6.85
N ALA A 79 -0.23 35.65 7.91
CA ALA A 79 -0.33 36.47 9.12
C ALA A 79 -0.07 37.97 8.86
N THR A 80 0.74 38.29 7.84
CA THR A 80 1.11 39.67 7.50
C THR A 80 0.23 40.30 6.43
N GLU A 81 -0.35 39.50 5.52
CA GLU A 81 -1.08 40.01 4.36
C GLU A 81 -2.61 39.78 4.42
N SER A 82 -3.11 38.97 5.35
CA SER A 82 -4.55 38.63 5.45
C SER A 82 -5.42 39.89 5.54
N GLU A 83 -5.06 40.84 6.42
CA GLU A 83 -5.82 42.09 6.58
C GLU A 83 -5.78 42.95 5.31
N THR A 84 -4.61 43.04 4.66
CA THR A 84 -4.44 43.75 3.39
C THR A 84 -5.33 43.15 2.29
N ARG A 85 -5.34 41.82 2.16
CA ARG A 85 -6.17 41.10 1.18
C ARG A 85 -7.66 41.28 1.48
N ARG A 86 -8.07 41.20 2.74
CA ARG A 86 -9.46 41.46 3.17
C ARG A 86 -9.91 42.87 2.78
N ASN A 87 -9.06 43.86 3.02
CA ASN A 87 -9.35 45.25 2.67
C ASN A 87 -9.37 45.47 1.15
N GLU A 88 -8.47 44.83 0.41
CA GLU A 88 -8.45 44.88 -1.06
C GLU A 88 -9.74 44.29 -1.66
N ILE A 89 -10.16 43.10 -1.22
CA ILE A 89 -11.39 42.44 -1.68
C ILE A 89 -12.63 43.27 -1.32
N LYS A 90 -12.70 43.81 -0.09
CA LYS A 90 -13.79 44.70 0.34
C LYS A 90 -13.86 45.99 -0.49
N ALA A 91 -12.71 46.60 -0.76
CA ALA A 91 -12.65 47.87 -1.48
C ALA A 91 -12.96 47.71 -2.96
N ARG A 92 -12.40 46.67 -3.61
CA ARG A 92 -12.56 46.44 -5.04
C ARG A 92 -13.81 45.66 -5.40
N LYS A 93 -14.39 44.90 -4.46
CA LYS A 93 -15.55 44.02 -4.67
C LYS A 93 -15.41 43.10 -5.89
N GLN A 94 -14.19 42.66 -6.16
CA GLN A 94 -13.87 41.78 -7.27
C GLN A 94 -12.65 40.91 -6.97
N PHE A 95 -12.55 39.76 -7.63
CA PHE A 95 -11.38 38.89 -7.59
C PHE A 95 -11.17 38.19 -8.94
N ILE A 96 -10.00 37.58 -9.14
CA ILE A 96 -9.68 36.88 -10.40
C ILE A 96 -9.90 35.37 -10.23
N MET A 97 -10.56 34.75 -11.20
CA MET A 97 -10.76 33.31 -11.30
C MET A 97 -10.65 32.86 -12.76
N LYS A 98 -9.69 31.97 -13.05
CA LYS A 98 -9.43 31.44 -14.41
C LYS A 98 -9.16 32.54 -15.45
N GLY A 99 -8.49 33.60 -15.01
CA GLY A 99 -8.22 34.79 -15.83
C GLY A 99 -9.36 35.80 -15.94
N ASP A 100 -10.57 35.46 -15.47
CA ASP A 100 -11.73 36.36 -15.50
C ASP A 100 -11.84 37.16 -14.20
N ILE A 101 -12.29 38.42 -14.32
CA ILE A 101 -12.62 39.27 -13.17
C ILE A 101 -14.07 38.97 -12.77
N ILE A 102 -14.26 38.52 -11.53
CA ILE A 102 -15.59 38.24 -10.95
C ILE A 102 -15.92 39.35 -9.96
N GLU A 103 -17.03 40.05 -10.22
CA GLU A 103 -17.62 41.04 -9.30
C GLU A 103 -18.49 40.35 -8.23
N VAL A 104 -18.42 40.85 -6.99
CA VAL A 104 -19.08 40.22 -5.83
C VAL A 104 -19.78 41.23 -4.93
N VAL A 105 -20.83 40.77 -4.26
CA VAL A 105 -21.60 41.56 -3.27
C VAL A 105 -21.10 41.34 -1.84
N ASP A 106 -21.49 42.21 -0.91
CA ASP A 106 -21.00 42.17 0.48
C ASP A 106 -21.33 40.85 1.19
N ASP A 107 -22.52 40.28 0.95
CA ASP A 107 -22.93 38.98 1.51
C ASP A 107 -21.98 37.86 1.06
N PHE A 108 -21.55 37.86 -0.20
CA PHE A 108 -20.59 36.89 -0.72
C PHE A 108 -19.24 37.02 0.00
N ILE A 109 -18.75 38.25 0.14
CA ILE A 109 -17.46 38.53 0.81
C ILE A 109 -17.51 38.06 2.26
N GLN A 110 -18.64 38.29 2.95
CA GLN A 110 -18.83 37.84 4.33
C GLN A 110 -18.73 36.32 4.47
N ILE A 111 -19.41 35.57 3.60
CA ILE A 111 -19.36 34.09 3.59
C ILE A 111 -17.94 33.61 3.26
N ALA A 112 -17.28 34.21 2.27
CA ALA A 112 -15.91 33.86 1.89
C ALA A 112 -14.92 34.10 3.05
N PHE A 113 -15.07 35.18 3.81
CA PHE A 113 -14.22 35.44 4.97
C PHE A 113 -14.51 34.48 6.13
N GLN A 114 -15.78 34.12 6.36
CA GLN A 114 -16.14 33.07 7.32
C GLN A 114 -15.51 31.73 6.95
N LEU A 115 -15.53 31.35 5.67
CA LEU A 115 -14.86 30.15 5.18
C LEU A 115 -13.33 30.21 5.37
N SER A 116 -12.73 31.34 5.02
CA SER A 116 -11.29 31.61 5.20
C SER A 116 -10.88 31.50 6.67
N ASP A 117 -11.65 32.07 7.59
CA ASP A 117 -11.43 31.98 9.03
C ASP A 117 -11.59 30.54 9.54
N LYS A 118 -12.63 29.83 9.09
CA LYS A 118 -12.96 28.49 9.55
C LYS A 118 -11.94 27.43 9.11
N LEU A 119 -11.43 27.54 7.88
CA LEU A 119 -10.50 26.56 7.30
C LEU A 119 -9.04 27.03 7.31
N ASN A 120 -8.77 28.25 7.81
CA ASN A 120 -7.46 28.89 7.79
C ASN A 120 -6.83 28.95 6.39
N ILE A 121 -7.64 29.28 5.38
CA ILE A 121 -7.21 29.38 3.98
C ILE A 121 -7.16 30.84 3.51
N ASP A 122 -6.33 31.10 2.50
CA ASP A 122 -6.22 32.41 1.83
C ASP A 122 -7.60 32.99 1.45
N GLU A 123 -7.77 34.29 1.64
CA GLU A 123 -9.03 35.00 1.33
C GLU A 123 -9.43 34.87 -0.14
N TYR A 124 -8.49 35.00 -1.07
CA TYR A 124 -8.77 34.84 -2.50
C TYR A 124 -9.18 33.41 -2.83
N LEU A 125 -8.54 32.41 -2.20
CA LEU A 125 -8.92 31.02 -2.35
C LEU A 125 -10.34 30.77 -1.84
N ALA A 126 -10.69 31.35 -0.68
CA ALA A 126 -12.04 31.23 -0.14
C ALA A 126 -13.10 31.84 -1.06
N CYS A 127 -12.82 32.99 -1.70
CA CYS A 127 -13.68 33.55 -2.73
C CYS A 127 -13.83 32.62 -3.94
N GLN A 128 -12.72 32.07 -4.45
CA GLN A 128 -12.75 31.14 -5.58
C GLN A 128 -13.54 29.86 -5.26
N VAL A 129 -13.37 29.29 -4.06
CA VAL A 129 -14.13 28.12 -3.59
C VAL A 129 -15.63 28.44 -3.54
N LEU A 130 -16.01 29.56 -2.91
CA LEU A 130 -17.42 29.93 -2.78
C LEU A 130 -18.07 30.16 -4.15
N ALA A 131 -17.40 30.87 -5.06
CA ALA A 131 -17.89 31.09 -6.42
C ALA A 131 -18.06 29.77 -7.18
N HIS A 132 -17.11 28.85 -7.05
CA HIS A 132 -17.21 27.55 -7.68
C HIS A 132 -18.40 26.73 -7.14
N VAL A 133 -18.56 26.67 -5.83
CA VAL A 133 -19.67 25.93 -5.21
C VAL A 133 -21.02 26.53 -5.59
N LEU A 134 -21.14 27.87 -5.63
CA LEU A 134 -22.36 28.55 -6.07
C LEU A 134 -22.75 28.21 -7.53
N ASN A 135 -21.77 27.99 -8.40
CA ASN A 135 -22.01 27.56 -9.77
C ASN A 135 -22.49 26.10 -9.87
N LEU A 136 -22.21 25.27 -8.86
CA LEU A 136 -22.59 23.85 -8.81
C LEU A 136 -23.89 23.58 -8.04
N THR A 137 -24.44 24.57 -7.32
CA THR A 137 -25.59 24.37 -6.44
C THR A 137 -26.68 25.41 -6.62
N SER A 138 -27.93 25.00 -6.41
CA SER A 138 -29.09 25.90 -6.30
C SER A 138 -29.31 26.41 -4.88
N ILE A 139 -28.57 25.90 -3.89
CA ILE A 139 -28.71 26.30 -2.48
C ILE A 139 -28.28 27.76 -2.32
N ARG A 140 -29.06 28.52 -1.55
CA ARG A 140 -28.81 29.95 -1.25
C ARG A 140 -28.76 30.26 0.25
N ASP A 141 -28.95 29.25 1.10
CA ASP A 141 -28.77 29.40 2.54
C ASP A 141 -27.28 29.48 2.89
N ASN A 142 -26.89 30.53 3.61
CA ASN A 142 -25.47 30.80 3.93
C ASN A 142 -24.83 29.68 4.75
N SER A 143 -25.57 29.09 5.69
CA SER A 143 -25.05 28.03 6.56
C SER A 143 -24.81 26.72 5.77
N GLN A 144 -25.73 26.38 4.88
CA GLN A 144 -25.59 25.22 4.00
C GLN A 144 -24.50 25.43 2.95
N LEU A 145 -24.36 26.65 2.40
CA LEU A 145 -23.29 26.99 1.47
C LEU A 145 -21.91 26.82 2.10
N LEU A 146 -21.72 27.26 3.35
CA LEU A 146 -20.47 27.04 4.07
C LEU A 146 -20.17 25.54 4.23
N ILE A 147 -21.17 24.73 4.59
CA ILE A 147 -21.00 23.28 4.72
C ILE A 147 -20.56 22.65 3.40
N LEU A 148 -21.17 23.06 2.28
CA LEU A 148 -20.80 22.59 0.93
C LEU A 148 -19.38 23.04 0.53
N CYS A 149 -19.00 24.28 0.86
CA CYS A 149 -17.65 24.77 0.63
C CYS A 149 -16.61 23.98 1.42
N GLU A 150 -16.91 23.64 2.68
CA GLU A 150 -16.05 22.77 3.48
C GLU A 150 -15.90 21.38 2.86
N ASP A 151 -17.00 20.76 2.43
CA ASP A 151 -16.94 19.47 1.74
C ASP A 151 -16.10 19.54 0.48
N PHE A 152 -16.34 20.56 -0.35
CA PHE A 152 -15.60 20.77 -1.58
C PHE A 152 -14.09 20.90 -1.30
N VAL A 153 -13.70 21.70 -0.31
CA VAL A 153 -12.27 21.89 0.05
C VAL A 153 -11.65 20.58 0.51
N TYR A 154 -12.30 19.83 1.41
CA TYR A 154 -11.74 18.57 1.91
C TYR A 154 -11.66 17.48 0.82
N GLN A 155 -12.67 17.38 -0.05
CA GLN A 155 -12.67 16.47 -1.19
C GLN A 155 -11.56 16.81 -2.17
N THR A 156 -11.42 18.08 -2.51
CA THR A 156 -10.39 18.58 -3.43
C THR A 156 -8.99 18.32 -2.89
N ARG A 157 -8.76 18.59 -1.60
CA ARG A 157 -7.49 18.29 -0.91
C ARG A 157 -7.14 16.81 -0.98
N SER A 158 -8.15 15.93 -0.87
CA SER A 158 -7.99 14.47 -0.93
C SER A 158 -7.85 13.94 -2.37
N CYS A 159 -8.29 14.70 -3.39
CA CYS A 159 -8.37 14.25 -4.78
C CYS A 159 -7.02 13.81 -5.35
N TYR A 160 -5.95 14.55 -5.04
CA TYR A 160 -4.60 14.20 -5.49
C TYR A 160 -4.06 12.92 -4.83
N LEU A 161 -4.39 12.64 -3.57
CA LEU A 161 -4.06 11.35 -2.94
C LEU A 161 -4.84 10.21 -3.57
N ASN A 162 -6.12 10.42 -3.88
CA ASN A 162 -6.93 9.42 -4.58
C ASN A 162 -6.36 9.15 -5.99
N THR A 163 -5.98 10.21 -6.71
CA THR A 163 -5.35 10.11 -8.02
C THR A 163 -4.03 9.36 -7.94
N LEU A 164 -3.18 9.66 -6.95
CA LEU A 164 -1.91 8.96 -6.75
C LEU A 164 -2.11 7.47 -6.46
N LYS A 165 -3.03 7.14 -5.53
CA LYS A 165 -3.37 5.75 -5.23
C LYS A 165 -3.86 5.02 -6.48
N GLU A 166 -4.68 5.69 -7.29
CA GLU A 166 -5.21 5.11 -8.52
C GLU A 166 -4.09 4.85 -9.55
N ILE A 167 -3.15 5.78 -9.76
CA ILE A 167 -1.96 5.57 -10.60
C ILE A 167 -1.19 4.32 -10.15
N LEU A 168 -0.90 4.23 -8.85
CA LEU A 168 -0.17 3.11 -8.26
C LEU A 168 -0.94 1.78 -8.34
N SER A 169 -2.27 1.85 -8.25
CA SER A 169 -3.15 0.69 -8.39
C SER A 169 -3.18 0.20 -9.84
N TYR A 170 -3.23 1.10 -10.83
CA TYR A 170 -3.19 0.73 -12.25
C TYR A 170 -1.89 0.02 -12.64
N LEU A 171 -0.77 0.37 -12.00
CA LEU A 171 0.50 -0.32 -12.19
C LEU A 171 0.45 -1.81 -11.77
N ASN A 172 -0.47 -2.18 -10.87
CA ASN A 172 -0.72 -3.58 -10.45
C ASN A 172 -1.84 -4.27 -11.21
N SER A 173 -2.56 -3.57 -12.09
CA SER A 173 -3.62 -4.17 -12.92
C SER A 173 -3.13 -4.55 -14.31
N GLU A 174 -3.96 -5.31 -15.01
CA GLU A 174 -3.78 -5.59 -16.43
C GLU A 174 -4.06 -4.31 -17.23
N ILE A 175 -2.99 -3.60 -17.62
CA ILE A 175 -3.05 -2.39 -18.45
C ILE A 175 -2.09 -2.53 -19.61
N ASP A 176 -2.37 -1.78 -20.69
CA ASP A 176 -1.48 -1.69 -21.84
C ASP A 176 -0.06 -1.28 -21.43
N LYS A 177 0.93 -1.95 -22.02
CA LYS A 177 2.35 -1.76 -21.69
C LYS A 177 2.78 -0.30 -21.88
N SER A 178 2.34 0.38 -22.94
CA SER A 178 2.74 1.76 -23.19
C SER A 178 2.20 2.72 -22.12
N LYS A 179 0.97 2.49 -21.63
CA LYS A 179 0.39 3.25 -20.51
C LYS A 179 1.12 2.95 -19.21
N ARG A 180 1.44 1.67 -18.95
CA ARG A 180 2.24 1.25 -17.80
C ARG A 180 3.58 1.96 -17.77
N ASP A 181 4.29 1.98 -18.89
CA ASP A 181 5.60 2.61 -19.00
C ASP A 181 5.51 4.12 -18.69
N VAL A 182 4.48 4.82 -19.18
CA VAL A 182 4.26 6.25 -18.86
C VAL A 182 3.98 6.47 -17.38
N LEU A 183 3.06 5.70 -16.78
CA LEU A 183 2.71 5.82 -15.36
C LEU A 183 3.93 5.50 -14.46
N GLN A 184 4.68 4.46 -14.80
CA GLN A 184 5.86 4.03 -14.07
C GLN A 184 6.97 5.09 -14.16
N MET A 185 7.20 5.65 -15.35
CA MET A 185 8.16 6.74 -15.54
C MET A 185 7.80 7.99 -14.74
N PHE A 186 6.51 8.35 -14.70
CA PHE A 186 6.03 9.46 -13.89
C PHE A 186 6.30 9.24 -12.39
N ILE A 187 5.99 8.06 -11.86
CA ILE A 187 6.27 7.71 -10.45
C ILE A 187 7.78 7.68 -10.17
N CYS A 188 8.59 7.11 -11.06
CA CYS A 188 10.06 7.14 -10.93
C CYS A 188 10.59 8.57 -10.81
N GLU A 189 10.06 9.52 -11.58
CA GLU A 189 10.46 10.92 -11.46
C GLU A 189 10.09 11.54 -10.12
N LEU A 190 8.89 11.25 -9.60
CA LEU A 190 8.46 11.72 -8.27
C LEU A 190 9.29 11.10 -7.14
N LEU A 191 9.77 9.87 -7.31
CA LEU A 191 10.61 9.16 -6.33
C LEU A 191 12.09 9.54 -6.42
N SER A 192 12.57 10.00 -7.59
CA SER A 192 13.98 10.37 -7.80
C SER A 192 14.36 11.73 -7.20
N GLY A 193 13.40 12.57 -6.82
CA GLY A 193 13.66 13.89 -6.26
C GLY A 193 14.43 13.79 -4.94
N GLY A 194 15.63 14.37 -4.83
CA GLY A 194 16.56 14.21 -3.69
C GLY A 194 15.93 14.13 -2.28
N THR A 195 15.86 15.25 -1.57
CA THR A 195 15.32 15.33 -0.19
C THR A 195 13.80 15.49 -0.14
N ASN A 196 13.17 15.85 -1.27
CA ASN A 196 11.72 16.01 -1.43
C ASN A 196 11.17 14.99 -2.44
N ASN A 197 11.53 13.71 -2.29
CA ASN A 197 10.84 12.64 -3.03
C ASN A 197 9.45 12.41 -2.46
N LEU A 198 8.61 11.75 -3.27
CA LEU A 198 7.24 11.39 -2.92
C LEU A 198 7.12 10.63 -1.59
N VAL A 199 8.02 9.70 -1.28
CA VAL A 199 7.96 8.93 -0.01
C VAL A 199 8.17 9.86 1.18
N SER A 200 9.18 10.74 1.11
CA SER A 200 9.44 11.74 2.15
C SER A 200 8.27 12.73 2.31
N ILE A 201 7.60 13.12 1.23
CA ILE A 201 6.42 13.99 1.27
C ILE A 201 5.24 13.28 1.96
N LEU A 202 4.96 12.04 1.54
CA LEU A 202 3.88 11.23 2.12
C LEU A 202 4.10 11.00 3.63
N LEU A 203 5.31 10.68 4.06
CA LEU A 203 5.64 10.48 5.47
C LEU A 203 5.47 11.75 6.31
N LYS A 204 5.89 12.92 5.78
CA LYS A 204 5.68 14.22 6.45
C LYS A 204 4.18 14.55 6.56
N LEU A 205 3.42 14.38 5.47
CA LEU A 205 1.97 14.61 5.47
C LEU A 205 1.24 13.67 6.44
N PHE A 206 1.69 12.41 6.52
CA PHE A 206 1.15 11.45 7.48
C PHE A 206 1.37 11.92 8.91
N GLU A 207 2.59 12.34 9.24
CA GLU A 207 2.95 12.86 10.56
C GLU A 207 2.12 14.08 10.96
N GLU A 208 2.02 15.08 10.07
CA GLU A 208 1.23 16.30 10.29
C GLU A 208 -0.24 15.96 10.60
N LYS A 209 -0.80 14.95 9.93
CA LYS A 209 -2.21 14.56 10.08
C LYS A 209 -2.45 13.67 11.31
N ILE A 210 -1.56 12.70 11.58
CA ILE A 210 -1.72 11.73 12.68
C ILE A 210 -1.54 12.37 14.06
N GLN A 211 -0.63 13.34 14.20
CA GLN A 211 -0.40 14.03 15.48
C GLN A 211 -1.66 14.74 15.99
N ASN A 212 -2.53 15.17 15.09
CA ASN A 212 -3.72 15.95 15.40
C ASN A 212 -5.02 15.12 15.36
N ILE A 213 -4.93 13.79 15.31
CA ILE A 213 -6.11 12.92 15.27
C ILE A 213 -6.76 12.78 16.66
N THR A 214 -6.02 12.91 17.76
CA THR A 214 -6.57 12.68 19.12
C THR A 214 -7.33 13.88 19.71
N VAL A 215 -7.20 15.08 19.14
CA VAL A 215 -7.91 16.30 19.58
C VAL A 215 -8.73 16.86 18.41
N PRO A 216 -9.98 16.39 18.20
CA PRO A 216 -10.79 16.87 17.09
C PRO A 216 -11.31 18.29 17.40
N THR A 217 -10.63 19.31 16.86
CA THR A 217 -11.15 20.69 16.84
C THR A 217 -12.35 20.84 15.88
N ASN A 218 -12.43 19.99 14.85
CA ASN A 218 -13.53 19.91 13.90
C ASN A 218 -13.81 18.44 13.54
N GLN A 219 -15.00 17.93 13.89
CA GLN A 219 -15.39 16.53 13.64
C GLN A 219 -15.39 16.16 12.15
N LYS A 220 -15.75 17.11 11.27
CA LYS A 220 -15.78 16.90 9.82
C LYS A 220 -14.37 16.79 9.27
N GLU A 221 -13.51 17.72 9.65
CA GLU A 221 -12.10 17.70 9.28
C GLU A 221 -11.42 16.40 9.76
N PHE A 222 -11.72 15.99 10.99
CA PHE A 222 -11.20 14.77 11.59
C PHE A 222 -11.49 13.52 10.72
N LYS A 223 -12.71 13.38 10.19
CA LYS A 223 -13.06 12.28 9.28
C LYS A 223 -12.20 12.28 8.02
N TYR A 224 -12.02 13.44 7.39
CA TYR A 224 -11.19 13.56 6.18
C TYR A 224 -9.71 13.32 6.47
N ARG A 225 -9.17 13.79 7.61
CA ARG A 225 -7.78 13.52 8.01
C ARG A 225 -7.51 12.03 8.16
N ILE A 226 -8.44 11.28 8.76
CA ILE A 226 -8.31 9.82 8.88
C ILE A 226 -8.30 9.15 7.50
N ILE A 227 -9.23 9.52 6.63
CA ILE A 227 -9.29 8.98 5.25
C ILE A 227 -7.98 9.28 4.52
N GLU A 228 -7.46 10.49 4.63
CA GLU A 228 -6.18 10.88 4.03
C GLU A 228 -5.01 10.06 4.60
N CYS A 229 -4.95 9.84 5.93
CA CYS A 229 -3.95 8.98 6.54
C CYS A 229 -4.00 7.54 5.99
N GLN A 230 -5.20 6.97 5.83
CA GLN A 230 -5.38 5.65 5.22
C GLN A 230 -4.88 5.63 3.78
N ARG A 231 -5.23 6.65 2.98
CA ARG A 231 -4.78 6.74 1.58
C ARG A 231 -3.26 6.91 1.49
N ILE A 232 -2.64 7.65 2.40
CA ILE A 232 -1.20 7.81 2.45
C ILE A 232 -0.51 6.47 2.71
N VAL A 233 -0.94 5.70 3.73
CA VAL A 233 -0.30 4.41 4.03
C VAL A 233 -0.54 3.37 2.93
N GLU A 234 -1.69 3.41 2.26
CA GLU A 234 -1.95 2.60 1.06
C GLU A 234 -1.01 2.98 -0.11
N CYS A 235 -0.75 4.27 -0.32
CA CYS A 235 0.23 4.71 -1.32
C CYS A 235 1.64 4.25 -0.96
N LEU A 236 2.04 4.35 0.31
CA LEU A 236 3.34 3.86 0.78
C LEU A 236 3.49 2.35 0.56
N TYR A 237 2.45 1.57 0.87
CA TYR A 237 2.40 0.14 0.59
C TYR A 237 2.62 -0.15 -0.91
N LEU A 238 1.84 0.49 -1.78
CA LEU A 238 1.92 0.27 -3.22
C LEU A 238 3.28 0.70 -3.81
N ILE A 239 3.87 1.78 -3.31
CA ILE A 239 5.22 2.21 -3.70
C ILE A 239 6.24 1.14 -3.32
N CYS A 240 6.22 0.66 -2.07
CA CYS A 240 7.17 -0.36 -1.60
C CYS A 240 6.99 -1.70 -2.32
N PHE A 241 5.78 -1.98 -2.82
CA PHE A 241 5.48 -3.19 -3.58
C PHE A 241 6.08 -3.18 -4.99
N GLN A 242 6.36 -2.00 -5.57
CA GLN A 242 6.75 -1.84 -6.97
C GLN A 242 8.14 -1.22 -7.16
N PHE A 243 8.60 -0.42 -6.21
CA PHE A 243 9.79 0.42 -6.35
C PHE A 243 10.77 0.19 -5.21
N ILE A 244 12.05 0.34 -5.52
CA ILE A 244 13.10 0.37 -4.51
C ILE A 244 13.00 1.68 -3.72
N VAL A 245 13.01 1.57 -2.40
CA VAL A 245 13.03 2.69 -1.45
C VAL A 245 14.34 2.74 -0.68
N LYS A 246 14.74 3.93 -0.24
CA LYS A 246 16.02 4.15 0.47
C LYS A 246 15.94 3.69 1.92
N GLU A 247 17.09 3.38 2.53
CA GLU A 247 17.20 2.98 3.94
C GLU A 247 16.53 3.98 4.91
N GLU A 248 16.69 5.28 4.66
CA GLU A 248 16.09 6.34 5.49
C GLU A 248 14.56 6.30 5.42
N SER A 249 14.00 5.96 4.26
CA SER A 249 12.56 5.78 4.08
C SER A 249 12.06 4.57 4.86
N ILE A 250 12.80 3.45 4.85
CA ILE A 250 12.44 2.24 5.61
C ILE A 250 12.43 2.53 7.11
N LYS A 251 13.47 3.19 7.63
CA LYS A 251 13.54 3.66 9.03
C LYS A 251 12.36 4.56 9.40
N ALA A 252 12.01 5.49 8.53
CA ALA A 252 10.89 6.40 8.77
C ALA A 252 9.54 5.66 8.77
N ILE A 253 9.33 4.68 7.89
CA ILE A 253 8.09 3.86 7.90
C ILE A 253 8.01 3.04 9.19
N LEU A 254 9.11 2.42 9.65
CA LEU A 254 9.17 1.71 10.92
C LEU A 254 8.83 2.62 12.10
N LEU A 255 9.40 3.83 12.14
CA LEU A 255 9.08 4.83 13.16
C LEU A 255 7.59 5.20 13.15
N LYS A 256 6.98 5.38 11.97
CA LYS A 256 5.54 5.68 11.86
C LYS A 256 4.66 4.51 12.27
N LEU A 257 5.06 3.26 11.98
CA LEU A 257 4.38 2.08 12.51
C LEU A 257 4.43 2.04 14.05
N LYS A 258 5.58 2.37 14.64
CA LYS A 258 5.76 2.42 16.09
C LYS A 258 4.88 3.48 16.76
N GLU A 259 4.90 4.70 16.23
CA GLU A 259 4.03 5.80 16.70
C GLU A 259 2.54 5.41 16.60
N CYS A 260 2.12 4.84 15.47
CA CYS A 260 0.72 4.47 15.25
C CYS A 260 0.28 3.28 16.11
N SER A 261 1.14 2.27 16.27
CA SER A 261 0.85 1.14 17.13
C SER A 261 0.70 1.57 18.59
N LYS A 262 1.46 2.55 19.05
CA LYS A 262 1.29 3.16 20.39
C LYS A 262 -0.04 3.89 20.52
N LEU A 263 -0.41 4.70 19.53
CA LEU A 263 -1.71 5.38 19.51
C LEU A 263 -2.88 4.39 19.49
N PHE A 264 -2.76 3.32 18.69
CA PHE A 264 -3.71 2.23 18.58
C PHE A 264 -3.87 1.45 19.90
N SER A 265 -2.76 1.05 20.54
CA SER A 265 -2.80 0.32 21.82
C SER A 265 -3.50 1.10 22.94
N ASN A 266 -3.56 2.43 22.83
CA ASN A 266 -4.24 3.30 23.80
C ASN A 266 -5.75 3.45 23.52
N GLN A 267 -6.28 2.90 22.42
CA GLN A 267 -7.71 2.99 22.10
C GLN A 267 -8.49 1.80 22.66
N GLN A 268 -9.72 2.06 23.11
CA GLN A 268 -10.69 1.01 23.39
C GLN A 268 -11.39 0.56 22.10
N ILE A 269 -11.75 -0.73 22.03
CA ILE A 269 -12.33 -1.37 20.83
C ILE A 269 -13.59 -0.64 20.34
N ASP A 270 -14.42 -0.15 21.26
CA ASP A 270 -15.70 0.49 20.93
C ASP A 270 -15.57 1.94 20.44
N THR A 271 -14.34 2.48 20.34
CA THR A 271 -14.12 3.84 19.86
C THR A 271 -14.18 3.92 18.33
N THR A 272 -14.73 5.02 17.82
CA THR A 272 -14.77 5.29 16.37
C THR A 272 -13.40 5.34 15.71
N LEU A 273 -12.35 5.63 16.50
CA LEU A 273 -10.97 5.74 16.06
C LEU A 273 -10.25 4.38 16.03
N TYR A 274 -10.68 3.40 16.83
CA TYR A 274 -10.02 2.09 16.96
C TYR A 274 -9.87 1.41 15.61
N HIS A 275 -10.98 1.21 14.89
CA HIS A 275 -11.01 0.55 13.57
C HIS A 275 -10.13 1.26 12.53
N GLN A 276 -10.13 2.59 12.58
CA GLN A 276 -9.38 3.42 11.64
C GLN A 276 -7.86 3.33 11.90
N LEU A 277 -7.44 3.44 13.17
CA LEU A 277 -6.04 3.26 13.57
C LEU A 277 -5.58 1.82 13.39
N PHE A 278 -6.45 0.85 13.61
CA PHE A 278 -6.17 -0.55 13.31
C PHE A 278 -5.83 -0.73 11.83
N GLN A 279 -6.62 -0.16 10.93
CA GLN A 279 -6.35 -0.19 9.49
C GLN A 279 -5.03 0.48 9.10
N ILE A 280 -4.77 1.67 9.64
CA ILE A 280 -3.52 2.40 9.40
C ILE A 280 -2.33 1.57 9.89
N THR A 281 -2.43 1.02 11.10
CA THR A 281 -1.36 0.23 11.74
C THR A 281 -1.06 -1.04 10.97
N TYR A 282 -2.08 -1.82 10.56
CA TYR A 282 -1.81 -3.03 9.80
C TYR A 282 -1.29 -2.73 8.40
N THR A 283 -1.73 -1.66 7.75
CA THR A 283 -1.23 -1.30 6.41
C THR A 283 0.25 -0.94 6.45
N LEU A 284 0.68 -0.20 7.50
CA LEU A 284 2.09 0.06 7.75
C LEU A 284 2.87 -1.22 8.06
N LEU A 285 2.31 -2.13 8.87
CA LEU A 285 2.94 -3.42 9.14
C LEU A 285 3.14 -4.23 7.85
N LEU A 286 2.12 -4.33 7.01
CA LEU A 286 2.21 -5.04 5.73
C LEU A 286 3.16 -4.34 4.75
N THR A 287 3.32 -3.02 4.85
CA THR A 287 4.36 -2.29 4.10
C THR A 287 5.76 -2.75 4.51
N ILE A 288 6.01 -2.99 5.80
CA ILE A 288 7.27 -3.58 6.27
C ILE A 288 7.42 -5.01 5.78
N PHE A 289 6.35 -5.82 5.77
CA PHE A 289 6.41 -7.19 5.23
C PHE A 289 6.81 -7.19 3.76
N VAL A 290 6.24 -6.31 2.93
CA VAL A 290 6.63 -6.15 1.53
C VAL A 290 8.13 -5.88 1.37
N LEU A 291 8.70 -5.05 2.24
CA LEU A 291 10.10 -4.69 2.17
C LEU A 291 11.02 -5.87 2.49
N PHE A 292 10.70 -6.67 3.53
CA PHE A 292 11.59 -7.73 4.01
C PHE A 292 11.29 -9.13 3.47
N GLU A 293 10.07 -9.41 3.03
CA GLU A 293 9.75 -10.71 2.40
C GLU A 293 10.24 -10.80 0.95
N GLU A 294 10.69 -9.69 0.36
CA GLU A 294 11.11 -9.54 -1.05
C GLU A 294 10.33 -10.49 -1.97
N PRO A 295 9.13 -10.08 -2.45
CA PRO A 295 8.45 -10.89 -3.45
C PRO A 295 9.43 -11.13 -4.62
N LYS A 296 9.33 -12.29 -5.29
CA LYS A 296 10.17 -12.66 -6.46
C LYS A 296 9.89 -11.76 -7.70
N VAL A 297 9.54 -10.50 -7.48
CA VAL A 297 9.16 -9.48 -8.43
C VAL A 297 10.33 -8.53 -8.56
N VAL A 298 10.73 -8.25 -9.81
CA VAL A 298 11.79 -7.27 -10.08
C VAL A 298 11.22 -5.88 -9.79
N LEU A 299 11.82 -5.18 -8.83
CA LEU A 299 11.38 -3.84 -8.44
C LEU A 299 11.95 -2.80 -9.40
N MET A 300 11.23 -1.72 -9.63
CA MET A 300 11.74 -0.61 -10.44
C MET A 300 12.68 0.27 -9.60
N ASN A 301 13.89 0.50 -10.08
CA ASN A 301 14.81 1.50 -9.52
C ASN A 301 14.39 2.89 -10.00
N PRO A 302 13.99 3.81 -9.12
CA PRO A 302 13.54 5.14 -9.53
C PRO A 302 14.62 5.96 -10.24
N THR A 303 15.87 5.88 -9.75
CA THR A 303 17.01 6.67 -10.25
C THR A 303 17.46 6.18 -11.62
N GLU A 304 17.60 4.87 -11.78
CA GLU A 304 18.04 4.25 -13.04
C GLU A 304 16.91 4.10 -14.05
N LYS A 305 15.66 4.21 -13.58
CA LYS A 305 14.43 3.98 -14.35
C LYS A 305 14.44 2.61 -15.04
N LYS A 306 14.91 1.58 -14.33
CA LYS A 306 14.99 0.20 -14.82
C LYS A 306 14.66 -0.81 -13.72
N PRO A 307 14.15 -2.00 -14.07
CA PRO A 307 13.93 -3.07 -13.10
C PRO A 307 15.28 -3.57 -12.52
N THR A 308 15.40 -3.65 -11.20
CA THR A 308 16.57 -4.17 -10.47
C THR A 308 16.15 -4.94 -9.21
N THR A 309 17.10 -5.60 -8.55
CA THR A 309 16.92 -6.18 -7.21
C THR A 309 17.13 -5.11 -6.14
N ASN A 310 16.48 -5.27 -4.97
CA ASN A 310 16.66 -4.36 -3.85
C ASN A 310 17.98 -4.65 -3.11
N ASN A 311 18.98 -3.81 -3.31
CA ASN A 311 20.26 -3.99 -2.61
C ASN A 311 20.33 -3.25 -1.26
N CYS A 312 19.32 -2.43 -0.92
CA CYS A 312 19.32 -1.63 0.31
C CYS A 312 19.30 -2.50 1.59
N LEU A 313 18.83 -3.74 1.49
CA LEU A 313 18.79 -4.68 2.62
C LEU A 313 20.07 -5.49 2.77
N SER A 314 21.15 -5.16 2.05
CA SER A 314 22.46 -5.80 2.20
C SER A 314 23.35 -5.16 3.28
N ASN A 315 23.01 -3.96 3.75
CA ASN A 315 23.79 -3.21 4.73
C ASN A 315 23.61 -3.75 6.15
N GLN A 316 24.64 -4.41 6.67
CA GLN A 316 24.60 -5.03 8.00
C GLN A 316 24.45 -4.02 9.15
N THR A 317 25.07 -2.84 9.06
CA THR A 317 24.93 -1.80 10.10
C THR A 317 23.50 -1.28 10.17
N PHE A 318 22.87 -1.09 9.02
CA PHE A 318 21.45 -0.74 8.93
C PHE A 318 20.56 -1.82 9.57
N LEU A 319 20.76 -3.08 9.19
CA LEU A 319 19.99 -4.21 9.70
C LEU A 319 20.14 -4.38 11.22
N SER A 320 21.36 -4.28 11.76
CA SER A 320 21.59 -4.34 13.21
C SER A 320 20.90 -3.20 13.96
N SER A 321 20.88 -1.98 13.39
CA SER A 321 20.16 -0.84 13.96
C SER A 321 18.65 -1.05 13.98
N VAL A 322 18.06 -1.59 12.90
CA VAL A 322 16.63 -1.91 12.84
C VAL A 322 16.27 -2.99 13.85
N LEU A 323 17.05 -4.07 13.93
CA LEU A 323 16.82 -5.15 14.89
C LEU A 323 16.87 -4.64 16.34
N SER A 324 17.86 -3.81 16.66
CA SER A 324 18.00 -3.21 17.99
C SER A 324 16.81 -2.33 18.38
N ASP A 325 16.25 -1.55 17.45
CA ASP A 325 15.03 -0.78 17.71
C ASP A 325 13.85 -1.71 17.99
N ILE A 326 13.64 -2.73 17.15
CA ILE A 326 12.54 -3.69 17.31
C ILE A 326 12.64 -4.43 18.66
N GLU A 327 13.83 -4.86 19.07
CA GLU A 327 14.03 -5.61 20.32
C GLU A 327 13.75 -4.77 21.58
N ASN A 328 14.10 -3.47 21.57
CA ASN A 328 14.16 -2.67 22.80
C ASN A 328 13.03 -1.65 22.96
N GLU A 329 12.33 -1.25 21.89
CA GLU A 329 11.48 -0.05 21.96
C GLU A 329 9.98 -0.29 21.62
N TRP A 330 9.51 -1.54 21.62
CA TRP A 330 8.16 -1.92 21.15
C TRP A 330 7.25 -2.56 22.22
N GLU A 331 7.55 -2.34 23.50
CA GLU A 331 6.85 -2.96 24.63
C GLU A 331 5.34 -2.67 24.68
N HIS A 332 4.88 -1.57 24.07
CA HIS A 332 3.46 -1.18 24.00
C HIS A 332 2.61 -2.07 23.09
N ASN A 333 3.22 -2.89 22.22
CA ASN A 333 2.50 -3.84 21.39
C ASN A 333 3.35 -5.08 21.08
N ILE A 334 3.39 -5.99 22.04
CA ILE A 334 4.17 -7.24 21.97
C ILE A 334 3.79 -8.09 20.75
N SER A 335 2.52 -8.10 20.35
CA SER A 335 2.06 -8.90 19.19
C SER A 335 2.65 -8.39 17.85
N ILE A 336 2.69 -7.07 17.65
CA ILE A 336 3.32 -6.45 16.48
C ILE A 336 4.83 -6.64 16.53
N GLN A 337 5.46 -6.39 17.69
CA GLN A 337 6.88 -6.62 17.90
C GLN A 337 7.29 -8.06 17.55
N SER A 338 6.51 -9.04 18.02
CA SER A 338 6.76 -10.46 17.76
C SER A 338 6.65 -10.81 16.28
N SER A 339 5.70 -10.19 15.57
CA SER A 339 5.53 -10.34 14.12
C SER A 339 6.76 -9.79 13.38
N LEU A 340 7.22 -8.59 13.75
CA LEU A 340 8.39 -7.94 13.16
C LEU A 340 9.69 -8.70 13.42
N LEU A 341 9.89 -9.20 14.65
CA LEU A 341 11.06 -10.03 14.97
C LEU A 341 11.08 -11.33 14.17
N THR A 342 9.92 -12.00 14.06
CA THR A 342 9.79 -13.23 13.27
C THR A 342 10.16 -12.96 11.81
N LEU A 343 9.57 -11.93 11.20
CA LEU A 343 9.89 -11.45 9.85
C LEU A 343 11.39 -11.18 9.67
N PHE A 344 11.99 -10.44 10.59
CA PHE A 344 13.39 -10.03 10.49
C PHE A 344 14.35 -11.22 10.61
N TYR A 345 14.08 -12.14 11.54
CA TYR A 345 14.90 -13.35 11.69
C TYR A 345 14.72 -14.33 10.53
N ILE A 346 13.53 -14.43 9.94
CA ILE A 346 13.29 -15.15 8.69
C ILE A 346 14.11 -14.54 7.55
N PHE A 347 14.07 -13.23 7.39
CA PHE A 347 14.88 -12.52 6.40
C PHE A 347 16.38 -12.80 6.60
N LYS A 348 16.88 -12.73 7.85
CA LYS A 348 18.28 -13.06 8.16
C LYS A 348 18.66 -14.49 7.82
N LEU A 349 17.78 -15.46 8.09
CA LEU A 349 18.01 -16.86 7.72
C LEU A 349 18.10 -17.06 6.21
N LYS A 350 17.31 -16.34 5.42
CA LYS A 350 17.38 -16.38 3.95
C LYS A 350 18.70 -15.82 3.41
N VAL A 351 19.20 -14.73 4.01
CA VAL A 351 20.40 -14.02 3.52
C VAL A 351 21.70 -14.67 4.00
N GLU A 352 21.74 -15.17 5.23
CA GLU A 352 23.00 -15.55 5.91
C GLU A 352 23.21 -17.07 6.02
N GLY A 353 22.62 -17.88 5.13
CA GLY A 353 22.53 -19.36 5.16
C GLY A 353 23.84 -20.17 5.29
N GLY A 354 24.55 -20.01 6.41
CA GLY A 354 25.74 -20.75 6.82
C GLY A 354 25.51 -21.48 8.15
N SER A 355 26.09 -22.68 8.25
CA SER A 355 25.76 -23.73 9.23
C SER A 355 25.96 -23.40 10.72
N GLY A 356 26.74 -22.36 11.07
CA GLY A 356 27.01 -21.98 12.47
C GLY A 356 26.12 -20.87 13.02
N VAL A 357 25.68 -19.93 12.17
CA VAL A 357 24.86 -18.76 12.53
C VAL A 357 23.36 -19.11 12.47
N GLU A 358 23.01 -20.09 11.63
CA GLU A 358 21.65 -20.60 11.42
C GLU A 358 20.91 -20.98 12.72
N ASN A 359 21.60 -21.61 13.68
CA ASN A 359 20.95 -22.13 14.88
C ASN A 359 20.49 -21.03 15.85
N ASN A 360 21.20 -19.90 15.94
CA ASN A 360 20.81 -18.81 16.84
C ASN A 360 19.56 -18.09 16.29
N TYR A 361 19.56 -17.76 15.00
CA TYR A 361 18.42 -17.09 14.38
C TYR A 361 17.18 -17.98 14.26
N LYS A 362 17.31 -19.29 14.04
CA LYS A 362 16.16 -20.21 14.05
C LYS A 362 15.38 -20.18 15.36
N SER A 363 16.07 -20.19 16.51
CA SER A 363 15.39 -20.14 17.81
C SER A 363 14.64 -18.84 18.04
N LYS A 364 15.09 -17.73 17.43
CA LYS A 364 14.48 -16.41 17.53
C LYS A 364 13.40 -16.14 16.46
N ALA A 365 13.52 -16.76 15.29
CA ALA A 365 12.49 -16.75 14.25
C ALA A 365 11.25 -17.53 14.69
N PHE A 366 11.44 -18.59 15.49
CA PHE A 366 10.37 -19.48 15.94
C PHE A 366 10.29 -19.53 17.48
N PRO A 367 9.97 -18.41 18.14
CA PRO A 367 9.98 -18.31 19.60
C PRO A 367 8.84 -19.11 20.24
N LYS A 368 9.07 -19.62 21.45
CA LYS A 368 8.10 -20.46 22.19
C LYS A 368 7.08 -19.63 22.98
N ASP A 369 7.55 -18.51 23.48
CA ASP A 369 6.93 -17.63 24.46
C ASP A 369 6.29 -16.39 23.82
N ARG A 370 6.40 -16.25 22.49
CA ARG A 370 5.87 -15.11 21.74
C ARG A 370 4.95 -15.57 20.61
N ASN A 371 3.89 -14.80 20.40
CA ASN A 371 2.91 -15.07 19.34
C ASN A 371 3.01 -14.02 18.24
N GLY A 372 3.92 -14.23 17.29
CA GLY A 372 4.06 -13.40 16.08
C GLY A 372 2.91 -13.52 15.09
N MET A 373 1.91 -14.37 15.36
CA MET A 373 0.76 -14.59 14.48
C MET A 373 -0.52 -13.93 15.00
N GLU A 374 -0.57 -13.58 16.29
CA GLU A 374 -1.79 -13.07 16.94
C GLU A 374 -2.35 -11.82 16.24
N PHE A 375 -1.49 -10.85 15.95
CA PHE A 375 -1.92 -9.63 15.28
C PHE A 375 -2.29 -9.89 13.81
N LEU A 376 -1.55 -10.78 13.13
CA LEU A 376 -1.83 -11.17 11.74
C LEU A 376 -3.19 -11.87 11.60
N VAL A 377 -3.55 -12.75 12.54
CA VAL A 377 -4.89 -13.35 12.63
C VAL A 377 -5.95 -12.25 12.75
N LYS A 378 -5.78 -11.32 13.70
CA LYS A 378 -6.71 -10.19 13.89
C LYS A 378 -6.88 -9.37 12.61
N ILE A 379 -5.80 -9.15 11.86
CA ILE A 379 -5.83 -8.43 10.58
C ILE A 379 -6.74 -9.17 9.59
N VAL A 380 -6.45 -10.44 9.33
CA VAL A 380 -7.15 -11.23 8.31
C VAL A 380 -8.63 -11.42 8.64
N GLU A 381 -8.97 -11.55 9.92
CA GLU A 381 -10.36 -11.73 10.36
C GLU A 381 -11.18 -10.44 10.33
N SER A 382 -10.52 -9.28 10.35
CA SER A 382 -11.14 -7.96 10.44
C SER A 382 -12.00 -7.59 9.21
N LYS A 383 -12.99 -6.70 9.43
CA LYS A 383 -13.83 -6.18 8.35
C LYS A 383 -13.05 -5.21 7.46
N GLU A 384 -12.13 -4.46 8.05
CA GLU A 384 -11.26 -3.49 7.39
C GLU A 384 -10.38 -4.16 6.35
N PHE A 385 -9.80 -5.32 6.68
CA PHE A 385 -9.03 -6.12 5.73
C PHE A 385 -9.91 -6.69 4.62
N LYS A 386 -11.04 -7.31 4.99
CA LYS A 386 -11.97 -7.95 4.05
C LYS A 386 -12.59 -6.97 3.04
N ASN A 387 -12.79 -5.72 3.44
CA ASN A 387 -13.37 -4.65 2.61
C ASN A 387 -12.31 -3.78 1.92
N SER A 388 -11.01 -4.04 2.14
CA SER A 388 -9.94 -3.24 1.55
C SER A 388 -9.87 -3.45 0.03
N SER A 389 -9.67 -2.35 -0.73
CA SER A 389 -9.37 -2.44 -2.16
C SER A 389 -8.02 -3.12 -2.46
N LEU A 390 -7.14 -3.22 -1.45
CA LEU A 390 -5.82 -3.84 -1.56
C LEU A 390 -5.78 -5.27 -1.02
N LYS A 391 -6.94 -5.84 -0.63
CA LYS A 391 -7.05 -7.18 -0.01
C LYS A 391 -6.22 -8.23 -0.75
N ASN A 392 -6.31 -8.30 -2.08
CA ASN A 392 -5.61 -9.32 -2.87
C ASN A 392 -4.07 -9.17 -2.78
N LEU A 393 -3.56 -7.94 -2.78
CA LEU A 393 -2.13 -7.68 -2.61
C LEU A 393 -1.67 -7.99 -1.17
N TYR A 394 -2.49 -7.63 -0.18
CA TYR A 394 -2.22 -7.99 1.21
C TYR A 394 -2.17 -9.51 1.41
N GLN A 395 -3.13 -10.24 0.85
CA GLN A 395 -3.16 -11.70 0.87
C GLN A 395 -1.92 -12.29 0.18
N PHE A 396 -1.53 -11.76 -0.99
CA PHE A 396 -0.32 -12.22 -1.68
C PHE A 396 0.94 -12.10 -0.81
N ILE A 397 1.11 -11.01 -0.08
CA ILE A 397 2.27 -10.83 0.81
C ILE A 397 2.20 -11.74 2.04
N LEU A 398 1.00 -11.95 2.59
CA LEU A 398 0.81 -12.87 3.72
C LEU A 398 1.05 -14.33 3.30
N ASP A 399 0.67 -14.71 2.08
CA ASP A 399 0.97 -16.02 1.49
C ASP A 399 2.48 -16.20 1.30
N ASP A 400 3.18 -15.16 0.82
CA ASP A 400 4.65 -15.19 0.65
C ASP A 400 5.36 -15.34 1.99
N TYR A 401 4.93 -14.58 3.00
CA TYR A 401 5.40 -14.73 4.38
C TYR A 401 5.15 -16.15 4.91
N ALA A 402 3.96 -16.71 4.68
CA ALA A 402 3.64 -18.07 5.10
C ALA A 402 4.52 -19.12 4.42
N CYS A 403 4.81 -18.94 3.12
CA CYS A 403 5.77 -19.78 2.39
C CYS A 403 7.16 -19.73 3.03
N SER A 404 7.64 -18.53 3.36
CA SER A 404 8.95 -18.33 3.99
C SER A 404 9.09 -19.02 5.34
N ILE A 405 8.03 -18.98 6.16
CA ILE A 405 7.99 -19.73 7.41
C ILE A 405 8.13 -21.23 7.11
N VAL A 406 7.32 -21.74 6.18
CA VAL A 406 7.28 -23.16 5.83
C VAL A 406 8.62 -23.68 5.28
N GLU A 407 9.31 -22.89 4.45
CA GLU A 407 10.61 -23.24 3.87
C GLU A 407 11.72 -23.35 4.92
N LEU A 408 11.67 -22.51 5.97
CA LEU A 408 12.73 -22.38 6.96
C LEU A 408 12.44 -23.10 8.29
N PHE A 409 11.18 -23.49 8.53
CA PHE A 409 10.78 -24.10 9.78
C PHE A 409 11.52 -25.43 10.01
N PRO A 410 12.21 -25.61 11.15
CA PRO A 410 13.00 -26.80 11.39
C PRO A 410 12.10 -28.01 11.63
N ILE A 411 11.98 -28.85 10.61
CA ILE A 411 11.30 -30.13 10.69
C ILE A 411 12.28 -31.16 11.30
N SER A 412 12.50 -31.10 12.61
CA SER A 412 13.24 -32.13 13.34
C SER A 412 12.41 -32.69 14.49
N THR A 413 12.77 -33.90 14.96
CA THR A 413 12.06 -34.70 15.98
C THR A 413 12.05 -34.08 17.39
N GLU A 414 12.59 -32.88 17.59
CA GLU A 414 12.46 -32.09 18.84
C GLU A 414 11.07 -31.44 18.97
N LYS A 415 10.03 -32.22 18.65
CA LYS A 415 8.64 -31.81 18.43
C LYS A 415 7.99 -31.08 19.61
N ASN A 416 8.51 -31.20 20.82
CA ASN A 416 7.88 -30.58 22.00
C ASN A 416 8.20 -29.09 22.16
N ASN A 417 9.26 -28.60 21.53
CA ASN A 417 9.78 -27.28 21.84
C ASN A 417 9.11 -26.13 21.06
N GLN A 418 8.46 -26.39 19.92
CA GLN A 418 7.90 -25.33 19.06
C GLN A 418 6.39 -25.50 18.79
N ILE A 419 5.70 -26.33 19.58
CA ILE A 419 4.25 -26.59 19.44
C ILE A 419 3.43 -25.30 19.56
N SER A 420 3.79 -24.42 20.50
CA SER A 420 3.10 -23.13 20.68
C SER A 420 3.15 -22.28 19.40
N PHE A 421 4.32 -22.14 18.79
CA PHE A 421 4.49 -21.44 17.52
C PHE A 421 3.66 -22.11 16.41
N LEU A 422 3.74 -23.44 16.28
CA LEU A 422 3.02 -24.18 15.25
C LEU A 422 1.50 -24.02 15.36
N ASN A 423 0.95 -24.07 16.58
CA ASN A 423 -0.48 -23.84 16.82
C ASN A 423 -0.90 -22.43 16.40
N ASN A 424 -0.10 -21.42 16.75
CA ASN A 424 -0.36 -20.04 16.37
C ASN A 424 -0.27 -19.84 14.85
N PHE A 425 0.72 -20.46 14.20
CA PHE A 425 0.86 -20.45 12.76
C PHE A 425 -0.30 -21.17 12.06
N ASN A 426 -0.73 -22.33 12.56
CA ASN A 426 -1.90 -23.03 12.05
C ASN A 426 -3.18 -22.18 12.17
N ASN A 427 -3.37 -21.47 13.28
CA ASN A 427 -4.51 -20.54 13.44
C ASN A 427 -4.46 -19.40 12.42
N PHE A 428 -3.27 -18.87 12.12
CA PHE A 428 -3.06 -17.88 11.06
C PHE A 428 -3.39 -18.44 9.68
N LEU A 429 -2.89 -19.63 9.34
CA LEU A 429 -3.22 -20.30 8.07
C LEU A 429 -4.73 -20.56 7.93
N VAL A 430 -5.38 -21.05 9.00
CA VAL A 430 -6.84 -21.22 9.02
C VAL A 430 -7.51 -19.88 8.75
N SER A 431 -7.06 -18.78 9.36
CA SER A 431 -7.66 -17.46 9.17
C SER A 431 -7.53 -16.95 7.74
N ILE A 432 -6.38 -17.15 7.10
CA ILE A 432 -6.15 -16.76 5.69
C ILE A 432 -7.03 -17.57 4.74
N TYR A 433 -7.16 -18.88 4.97
CA TYR A 433 -7.77 -19.81 4.03
C TYR A 433 -9.20 -20.25 4.38
N LYS A 434 -9.77 -19.76 5.50
CA LYS A 434 -11.08 -20.16 6.06
C LYS A 434 -12.22 -20.10 5.04
N ASP A 435 -12.19 -19.10 4.17
CA ASP A 435 -13.28 -18.84 3.22
C ASP A 435 -13.08 -19.54 1.87
N GLY A 436 -12.07 -20.42 1.72
CA GLY A 436 -11.86 -21.33 0.57
C GLY A 436 -11.66 -20.69 -0.81
N SER A 437 -11.92 -19.39 -0.97
CA SER A 437 -11.96 -18.67 -2.24
C SER A 437 -10.58 -18.19 -2.72
N THR A 438 -9.60 -18.17 -1.82
CA THR A 438 -8.18 -17.91 -2.13
C THR A 438 -7.34 -19.07 -1.61
N SER A 439 -7.59 -20.28 -2.11
CA SER A 439 -6.63 -21.37 -2.02
C SER A 439 -5.39 -20.96 -2.80
N SER A 440 -4.33 -20.55 -2.10
CA SER A 440 -3.07 -20.17 -2.75
C SER A 440 -2.40 -21.44 -3.25
N LYS A 441 -2.60 -21.77 -4.53
CA LYS A 441 -1.90 -22.86 -5.22
C LYS A 441 -0.40 -22.81 -4.93
N ARG A 442 0.17 -21.60 -4.89
CA ARG A 442 1.56 -21.31 -4.56
C ARG A 442 1.95 -21.80 -3.16
N PHE A 443 1.14 -21.49 -2.14
CA PHE A 443 1.42 -21.94 -0.77
C PHE A 443 1.47 -23.47 -0.69
N TRP A 444 0.49 -24.15 -1.29
CA TRP A 444 0.45 -25.62 -1.27
C TRP A 444 1.61 -26.27 -2.03
N GLU A 445 2.02 -25.69 -3.17
CA GLU A 445 3.23 -26.09 -3.89
C GLU A 445 4.49 -25.87 -3.05
N CYS A 446 4.56 -24.76 -2.30
CA CYS A 446 5.64 -24.51 -1.34
C CYS A 446 5.68 -25.59 -0.23
N CYS A 447 4.54 -25.92 0.38
CA CYS A 447 4.49 -26.97 1.40
C CYS A 447 4.87 -28.36 0.87
N GLU A 448 4.58 -28.65 -0.40
CA GLU A 448 4.99 -29.90 -1.06
C GLU A 448 6.52 -29.93 -1.26
N THR A 449 7.08 -28.85 -1.80
CA THR A 449 8.51 -28.74 -2.11
C THR A 449 9.40 -28.70 -0.88
N SER A 450 8.96 -28.05 0.21
CA SER A 450 9.70 -28.00 1.49
C SER A 450 9.57 -29.28 2.33
N GLY A 451 8.71 -30.21 1.94
CA GLY A 451 8.40 -31.41 2.72
C GLY A 451 7.59 -31.14 3.99
N PHE A 452 7.13 -29.90 4.21
CA PHE A 452 6.31 -29.49 5.35
C PHE A 452 4.99 -30.24 5.42
N LEU A 453 4.37 -30.56 4.28
CA LEU A 453 3.15 -31.38 4.23
C LEU A 453 3.35 -32.72 4.94
N LYS A 454 4.48 -33.42 4.73
CA LYS A 454 4.76 -34.72 5.36
C LYS A 454 4.86 -34.64 6.89
N SER A 455 5.06 -33.45 7.44
CA SER A 455 5.33 -33.21 8.86
C SER A 455 4.15 -32.60 9.61
N LEU A 456 3.29 -31.85 8.90
CA LEU A 456 2.00 -31.32 9.37
C LEU A 456 1.00 -32.42 9.78
N TRP A 457 1.18 -33.64 9.27
CA TRP A 457 0.24 -34.77 9.38
C TRP A 457 -0.13 -35.23 10.80
N MET A 458 0.48 -34.69 11.85
CA MET A 458 0.12 -35.01 13.24
C MET A 458 -0.90 -34.03 13.86
N GLN A 459 -1.15 -32.84 13.27
CA GLN A 459 -1.89 -31.75 13.96
C GLN A 459 -2.65 -30.76 13.02
N ILE A 460 -3.09 -31.15 11.82
CA ILE A 460 -3.85 -30.23 10.93
C ILE A 460 -5.25 -29.93 11.52
N PRO A 461 -5.63 -28.66 11.76
CA PRO A 461 -7.01 -28.30 12.10
C PRO A 461 -7.97 -28.57 10.93
N ASN A 462 -9.15 -29.13 11.22
CA ASN A 462 -10.15 -29.52 10.20
C ASN A 462 -10.46 -28.43 9.14
N GLY A 463 -10.43 -27.14 9.50
CA GLY A 463 -10.73 -26.04 8.57
C GLY A 463 -9.72 -25.81 7.43
N LEU A 464 -8.49 -26.33 7.53
CA LEU A 464 -7.50 -26.28 6.44
C LEU A 464 -7.66 -27.43 5.43
N ILE A 465 -8.37 -28.49 5.82
CA ILE A 465 -8.60 -29.67 5.00
C ILE A 465 -9.60 -29.33 3.87
N ASP A 466 -10.61 -28.52 4.17
CA ASP A 466 -11.69 -28.17 3.24
C ASP A 466 -11.28 -27.19 2.13
N SER A 467 -10.24 -26.37 2.31
CA SER A 467 -9.76 -25.39 1.30
C SER A 467 -8.79 -25.98 0.25
N SER A 468 -8.50 -27.29 0.35
CA SER A 468 -7.40 -27.97 -0.34
C SER A 468 -7.86 -28.95 -1.44
N HIS A 469 -8.90 -28.59 -2.23
CA HIS A 469 -9.44 -29.47 -3.29
C HIS A 469 -8.36 -30.03 -4.26
N PHE A 470 -7.30 -29.27 -4.54
CA PHE A 470 -6.14 -29.73 -5.34
C PHE A 470 -5.26 -30.75 -4.59
N THR A 471 -5.13 -30.59 -3.28
CA THR A 471 -4.28 -31.40 -2.41
C THR A 471 -4.96 -32.69 -1.99
N TRP A 472 -6.30 -32.78 -1.97
CA TRP A 472 -7.03 -34.00 -1.52
C TRP A 472 -6.65 -35.26 -2.33
N ASN A 473 -6.50 -35.15 -3.65
CA ASN A 473 -6.09 -36.29 -4.49
C ASN A 473 -4.63 -36.73 -4.23
N LYS A 474 -3.72 -35.79 -3.92
CA LYS A 474 -2.32 -36.11 -3.55
C LYS A 474 -2.18 -36.57 -2.08
N ILE A 475 -3.02 -36.05 -1.19
CA ILE A 475 -3.18 -36.46 0.21
C ILE A 475 -3.67 -37.90 0.27
N ILE A 476 -4.68 -38.26 -0.54
CA ILE A 476 -5.13 -39.65 -0.72
C ILE A 476 -3.99 -40.52 -1.26
N GLN A 477 -3.20 -40.06 -2.23
CA GLN A 477 -2.04 -40.81 -2.72
C GLN A 477 -0.96 -41.02 -1.65
N HIS A 478 -0.68 -40.03 -0.81
CA HIS A 478 0.27 -40.19 0.30
C HIS A 478 -0.27 -41.06 1.43
N LEU A 479 -1.57 -40.99 1.72
CA LEU A 479 -2.26 -41.93 2.60
C LEU A 479 -2.19 -43.35 2.07
N GLN A 480 -2.38 -43.55 0.77
CA GLN A 480 -2.28 -44.85 0.11
C GLN A 480 -0.85 -45.41 0.29
N ILE A 481 0.19 -44.62 0.07
CA ILE A 481 1.59 -45.02 0.28
C ILE A 481 1.86 -45.39 1.75
N TYR A 482 1.28 -44.66 2.71
CA TYR A 482 1.48 -44.93 4.14
C TYR A 482 0.69 -46.16 4.62
N VAL A 483 -0.54 -46.34 4.13
CA VAL A 483 -1.37 -47.54 4.35
C VAL A 483 -0.73 -48.76 3.70
N ASP A 484 -0.19 -48.63 2.49
CA ASP A 484 0.54 -49.69 1.79
C ASP A 484 1.83 -50.05 2.52
N ALA A 485 2.52 -49.08 3.13
CA ALA A 485 3.70 -49.30 3.98
C ALA A 485 3.36 -49.98 5.31
N LEU A 486 2.22 -49.66 5.92
CA LEU A 486 1.72 -50.30 7.15
C LEU A 486 1.15 -51.70 6.89
N ASN A 487 0.62 -51.94 5.69
CA ASN A 487 0.08 -53.23 5.27
C ASN A 487 1.14 -54.16 4.66
N GLN A 488 2.42 -53.76 4.59
CA GLN A 488 3.49 -54.72 4.29
C GLN A 488 3.63 -55.65 5.50
N PRO A 489 3.43 -56.97 5.33
CA PRO A 489 3.66 -57.91 6.42
C PRO A 489 5.11 -57.78 6.87
N ASN A 490 5.31 -57.68 8.19
CA ASN A 490 6.62 -57.65 8.84
C ASN A 490 7.50 -58.81 8.34
N ASN A 491 8.27 -58.57 7.28
CA ASN A 491 9.39 -59.42 6.93
C ASN A 491 10.58 -58.97 7.79
N SER A 492 10.49 -59.29 9.07
CA SER A 492 11.63 -59.46 9.96
C SER A 492 12.45 -60.66 9.45
N SER A 493 13.26 -60.44 8.42
CA SER A 493 14.26 -61.40 7.97
C SER A 493 15.41 -60.68 7.28
N ARG A 494 16.51 -60.55 8.03
CA ARG A 494 17.91 -60.38 7.59
C ARG A 494 18.13 -59.51 6.34
N ARG A 495 18.56 -58.27 6.55
CA ARG A 495 19.57 -57.66 5.66
C ARG A 495 20.87 -57.48 6.45
N GLN A 496 21.81 -58.37 6.15
CA GLN A 496 23.22 -58.17 6.40
C GLN A 496 23.63 -56.83 5.76
N TYR A 497 24.31 -55.99 6.53
CA TYR A 497 25.12 -54.91 5.99
C TYR A 497 26.25 -55.53 5.15
N PRO A 498 26.47 -55.11 3.89
CA PRO A 498 27.80 -55.17 3.33
C PRO A 498 28.50 -53.85 3.61
N CYS A 499 29.56 -53.93 4.42
CA CYS A 499 30.64 -52.95 4.37
C CYS A 499 31.22 -52.91 2.94
N ARG A 500 31.24 -51.73 2.32
CA ARG A 500 32.40 -51.17 1.61
C ARG A 500 32.17 -49.70 1.31
#